data_AF-A0A1G3K840-F1
#
_entry.id   AF-A0A1G3K840-F1
#
_cell.length_a   1.000
_cell.length_b   1.000
_cell.length_c   1.000
_cell.angle_alpha   90.00
_cell.angle_beta   90.00
_cell.angle_gamma   90.00
#
_symmetry.space_group_name_H-M   'P 1'
#
loop_
_entity.id
_entity.type
_entity.pdbx_description
1 polymer ?
#
loop_
_entity_poly.entity_id
_entity_poly.type
_entity_poly.pdbx_seq_one_letter_code
_entity_poly.pdbx_strand_id
1 'polypeptide(L)'
;MTKLLWIAAPLMLVGLTGCVAKAALDVVTLPVRAGAQAADWATTSQDESDRNYGRKMREQEAREGKARKKADKERRKQCREAGYDNCG
;
A
#
# COMPACT_ATOMS: atom_id res chain seq x y z
N MET A 1 -12.72 -18.00 -39.39
CA MET A 1 -12.58 -16.82 -38.51
C MET A 1 -13.92 -16.33 -37.95
N THR A 2 -15.02 -16.43 -38.68
CA THR A 2 -16.37 -16.02 -38.22
C THR A 2 -16.86 -16.79 -36.99
N LYS A 3 -16.60 -18.10 -36.84
CA LYS A 3 -17.04 -18.89 -35.68
C LYS A 3 -16.45 -18.45 -34.32
N LEU A 4 -15.26 -17.85 -34.30
CA LEU A 4 -14.63 -17.34 -33.07
C LEU A 4 -15.32 -16.06 -32.55
N LEU A 5 -15.87 -15.23 -33.46
CA LEU A 5 -16.59 -14.01 -33.09
C LEU A 5 -17.92 -14.32 -32.39
N TRP A 6 -18.56 -15.44 -32.69
CA TRP A 6 -19.83 -15.85 -32.07
C TRP A 6 -19.68 -16.32 -30.63
N ILE A 7 -18.48 -16.76 -30.22
CA ILE A 7 -18.17 -17.16 -28.83
C ILE A 7 -17.60 -15.98 -28.04
N ALA A 8 -16.80 -15.11 -28.67
CA ALA A 8 -16.18 -13.97 -28.01
C ALA A 8 -17.19 -12.85 -27.64
N ALA A 9 -18.23 -12.64 -28.46
CA ALA A 9 -19.24 -11.61 -28.23
C ALA A 9 -20.04 -11.78 -26.91
N PRO A 10 -20.61 -12.97 -26.57
CA PRO A 10 -21.31 -13.14 -25.30
C PRO A 10 -20.37 -13.09 -24.09
N LEU A 11 -19.11 -13.54 -24.23
CA LEU A 11 -18.11 -13.45 -23.15
C LEU A 11 -17.78 -11.99 -22.80
N MET A 12 -17.71 -11.12 -23.81
CA MET A 12 -17.46 -9.69 -23.62
C MET A 12 -18.67 -8.99 -22.98
N LEU A 13 -19.90 -9.37 -23.34
CA LEU A 13 -21.12 -8.88 -22.70
C LEU A 13 -21.19 -9.27 -21.21
N VAL A 14 -20.87 -10.52 -20.86
CA VAL A 14 -20.84 -10.97 -19.46
C VAL A 14 -19.73 -10.27 -18.67
N GLY A 15 -18.55 -10.07 -19.26
CA GLY A 15 -17.47 -9.30 -18.64
C GLY A 15 -17.87 -7.85 -18.32
N LEU A 16 -18.63 -7.21 -19.21
CA LEU A 16 -19.18 -5.86 -18.99
C LEU A 16 -20.24 -5.85 -17.88
N THR A 17 -21.11 -6.86 -17.81
CA THR A 17 -22.06 -6.97 -16.69
C THR A 17 -21.37 -7.19 -15.34
N GLY A 18 -20.21 -7.86 -15.32
CA GLY A 18 -19.40 -8.02 -14.12
C GLY A 18 -18.87 -6.69 -13.58
N CYS A 19 -18.46 -5.77 -14.46
CA CYS A 19 -18.04 -4.42 -14.07
C CYS A 19 -19.20 -3.56 -13.56
N VAL A 20 -20.37 -3.62 -14.22
CA VAL A 20 -21.56 -2.87 -13.81
C VAL A 20 -22.13 -3.40 -12.49
N ALA A 21 -22.16 -4.72 -12.30
CA ALA A 21 -22.58 -5.34 -11.05
C ALA A 21 -21.64 -4.98 -9.90
N LYS A 22 -20.32 -4.96 -10.14
CA LYS A 22 -19.34 -4.56 -9.12
C LYS A 22 -19.47 -3.08 -8.76
N ALA A 23 -19.66 -2.21 -9.75
CA ALA A 23 -19.92 -0.79 -9.50
C ALA A 23 -21.23 -0.56 -8.74
N ALA A 24 -22.32 -1.25 -9.09
CA ALA A 24 -23.58 -1.17 -8.36
C ALA A 24 -23.45 -1.69 -6.91
N LEU A 25 -22.74 -2.80 -6.71
CA LEU A 25 -22.45 -3.32 -5.36
C LEU A 25 -21.58 -2.36 -4.55
N ASP A 26 -20.56 -1.75 -5.15
CA ASP A 26 -19.74 -0.75 -4.46
C ASP A 26 -20.54 0.52 -4.14
N VAL A 27 -21.50 0.94 -4.98
CA VAL A 27 -22.41 2.07 -4.69
C VAL A 27 -23.41 1.75 -3.59
N VAL A 28 -23.93 0.52 -3.55
CA VAL A 28 -24.87 0.10 -2.48
C VAL A 28 -24.16 -0.14 -1.16
N THR A 29 -22.91 -0.59 -1.19
CA THR A 29 -22.09 -0.81 0.03
C THR A 29 -21.32 0.42 0.46
N LEU A 30 -21.21 1.45 -0.39
CA LEU A 30 -20.58 2.74 -0.11
C LEU A 30 -21.14 3.40 1.17
N PRO A 31 -22.46 3.52 1.38
CA PRO A 31 -23.02 4.09 2.59
C PRO A 31 -22.67 3.31 3.86
N VAL A 32 -22.69 1.98 3.80
CA VAL A 32 -22.35 1.12 4.95
C VAL A 32 -20.87 1.26 5.29
N ARG A 33 -20.00 1.26 4.28
CA ARG A 33 -18.55 1.45 4.45
C ARG A 33 -18.21 2.86 4.93
N ALA A 34 -18.87 3.89 4.39
CA ALA A 34 -18.70 5.27 4.81
C ALA A 34 -19.20 5.49 6.23
N GLY A 35 -20.36 4.92 6.58
CA GLY A 35 -20.91 4.96 7.94
C GLY A 35 -20.03 4.22 8.94
N ALA A 36 -19.49 3.05 8.58
CA ALA A 36 -18.54 2.32 9.41
C ALA A 36 -17.23 3.10 9.63
N GLN A 37 -16.68 3.71 8.58
CA GLN A 37 -15.50 4.58 8.71
C GLN A 37 -15.78 5.82 9.56
N ALA A 38 -16.95 6.44 9.41
CA ALA A 38 -17.36 7.58 10.22
C ALA A 38 -17.56 7.20 11.68
N ALA A 39 -18.12 6.02 11.95
CA ALA A 39 -18.27 5.49 13.30
C ALA A 39 -16.93 5.15 13.93
N ASP A 40 -15.99 4.56 13.18
CA ASP A 40 -14.62 4.30 13.64
C ASP A 40 -13.85 5.60 13.90
N TRP A 41 -14.03 6.64 13.08
CA TRP A 41 -13.49 7.97 13.35
C TRP A 41 -14.13 8.67 14.56
N ALA A 42 -15.43 8.48 14.76
CA ALA A 42 -16.13 9.02 15.91
C ALA A 42 -15.82 8.25 17.22
N THR A 43 -15.45 6.97 17.10
CA THR A 43 -15.21 6.06 18.24
C THR A 43 -13.73 5.90 18.57
N THR A 44 -12.82 6.14 17.61
CA THR A 44 -11.39 6.23 17.90
C THR A 44 -11.12 7.55 18.62
N SER A 45 -10.86 7.46 19.92
CA SER A 45 -10.49 8.63 20.72
C SER A 45 -9.18 9.20 20.20
N GLN A 46 -9.08 10.54 20.12
CA GLN A 46 -7.87 11.25 19.67
C GLN A 46 -6.60 10.77 20.40
N ASP A 47 -6.73 10.32 21.65
CA ASP A 47 -5.63 9.78 22.47
C ASP A 47 -5.02 8.49 21.90
N GLU A 48 -5.84 7.59 21.33
CA GLU A 48 -5.37 6.34 20.70
C GLU A 48 -4.67 6.64 19.36
N SER A 49 -5.22 7.59 18.59
CA SER A 49 -4.63 8.06 17.33
C SER A 49 -3.26 8.70 17.56
N ASP A 50 -3.13 9.57 18.56
CA ASP A 50 -1.87 10.24 18.90
C ASP A 50 -0.80 9.27 19.39
N ARG A 51 -1.17 8.28 20.21
CA ARG A 51 -0.24 7.21 20.63
C ARG A 51 0.27 6.39 19.46
N ASN A 52 -0.61 6.03 18.53
CA ASN A 52 -0.25 5.27 17.35
C ASN A 52 0.62 6.11 16.38
N TYR A 53 0.27 7.39 16.21
CA TYR A 53 1.09 8.33 15.44
C TYR A 53 2.49 8.47 16.02
N GLY A 54 2.62 8.71 17.34
CA GLY A 54 3.91 8.79 18.02
C GLY A 54 4.73 7.49 17.95
N ARG A 55 4.08 6.32 17.91
CA ARG A 55 4.76 5.04 17.67
C ARG A 55 5.26 4.93 16.24
N LYS A 56 4.43 5.27 15.25
CA LYS A 56 4.79 5.25 13.83
C LYS A 56 5.96 6.18 13.52
N MET A 57 5.96 7.38 14.09
CA MET A 57 7.07 8.34 13.93
C MET A 57 8.39 7.77 14.47
N ARG A 58 8.38 7.20 15.68
CA ARG A 58 9.58 6.55 16.26
C ARG A 58 10.07 5.37 15.42
N GLU A 59 9.16 4.56 14.90
CA GLU A 59 9.52 3.46 14.01
C GLU A 59 10.11 3.94 12.68
N GLN A 60 9.56 5.01 12.11
CA GLN A 60 10.07 5.61 10.89
C GLN A 60 11.49 6.15 11.09
N GLU A 61 11.72 6.95 12.13
CA GLU A 61 13.05 7.45 12.47
C GLU A 61 14.06 6.31 12.70
N ALA A 62 13.64 5.24 13.39
CA ALA A 62 14.48 4.08 13.62
C ALA A 62 14.82 3.34 12.32
N ARG A 63 13.87 3.21 11.38
CA ARG A 63 14.10 2.60 10.06
C ARG A 63 15.06 3.44 9.23
N GLU A 64 14.85 4.76 9.17
CA GLU A 64 15.72 5.69 8.46
C GLU A 64 17.14 5.69 9.05
N GLY A 65 17.26 5.73 10.38
CA GLY A 65 18.54 5.63 11.07
C GLY A 65 19.27 4.31 10.80
N LYS A 66 18.56 3.19 10.78
CA LYS A 66 19.13 1.87 10.40
C LYS A 66 19.56 1.85 8.94
N ALA A 67 18.76 2.39 8.02
CA ALA A 67 19.09 2.47 6.60
C ALA A 67 20.36 3.31 6.37
N ARG A 68 20.47 4.48 7.01
CA ARG A 68 21.68 5.31 6.94
C ARG A 68 22.92 4.59 7.48
N LYS A 69 22.79 3.92 8.64
CA LYS A 69 23.89 3.12 9.20
C LYS A 69 24.31 1.96 8.29
N LYS A 70 23.35 1.31 7.63
CA LYS A 70 23.62 0.21 6.70
C LYS A 70 24.35 0.73 5.46
N ALA A 71 23.87 1.81 4.86
CA ALA A 71 24.52 2.46 3.72
C ALA A 71 25.96 2.92 4.06
N ASP A 72 26.18 3.47 5.25
CA ASP A 72 27.50 3.87 5.71
C ASP A 72 28.46 2.68 5.85
N LYS A 73 27.97 1.58 6.43
CA LYS A 73 28.72 0.33 6.55
C LYS A 73 29.04 -0.28 5.19
N GLU A 74 28.09 -0.29 4.27
CA GLU A 74 28.27 -0.80 2.90
C GLU A 74 29.30 0.03 2.15
N ARG A 75 29.21 1.37 2.21
CA ARG A 75 30.22 2.28 1.64
C ARG A 75 31.62 1.98 2.19
N ARG A 76 31.75 1.84 3.51
CA ARG A 76 33.03 1.49 4.17
C ARG A 76 33.54 0.11 3.79
N LYS A 77 32.64 -0.86 3.56
CA LYS A 77 32.99 -2.20 3.13
C LYS A 77 33.52 -2.18 1.70
N GLN A 78 32.80 -1.53 0.78
CA GLN A 78 33.21 -1.37 -0.61
C GLN A 78 34.54 -0.65 -0.73
N CYS A 79 34.76 0.40 0.07
CA CYS A 79 36.03 1.11 0.10
C CYS A 79 37.21 0.21 0.53
N ARG A 80 37.01 -0.64 1.55
CA ARG A 80 38.01 -1.63 1.98
C ARG A 80 38.24 -2.73 0.95
N GLU A 81 37.17 -3.24 0.33
CA GLU A 81 37.24 -4.22 -0.75
C GLU A 81 37.97 -3.67 -1.98
N ALA A 82 37.87 -2.36 -2.23
CA ALA A 82 38.59 -1.67 -3.30
C ALA A 82 40.06 -1.35 -2.95
N GLY A 83 40.55 -1.72 -1.76
CA GLY A 83 41.95 -1.58 -1.36
C GLY A 83 42.37 -0.18 -0.92
N TYR A 84 41.42 0.69 -0.57
CA TYR A 84 41.75 2.00 -0.01
C TYR A 84 42.00 1.89 1.51
N ASP A 85 43.11 2.47 1.98
CA ASP A 85 43.49 2.46 3.39
C ASP A 85 42.72 3.49 4.23
N ASN A 86 42.09 4.47 3.59
CA ASN A 86 41.37 5.55 4.26
C ASN A 86 39.89 5.56 3.84
N CYS A 87 39.07 4.82 4.59
CA CYS A 87 37.64 4.64 4.31
C CYS A 87 36.70 5.47 5.20
N GLY A 88 37.25 6.44 5.93
CA GLY A 88 36.51 7.35 6.81
C GLY A 88 36.01 6.74 8.10
#